data_AF-A0A7C5CCW6-F1
#
_entry.id   AF-A0A7C5CCW6-F1
#
_cell.length_a   1.000
_cell.length_b   1.000
_cell.length_c   1.000
_cell.angle_alpha   90.00
_cell.angle_beta   90.00
_cell.angle_gamma   90.00
#
_symmetry.space_group_name_H-M   'P 1'
#
loop_
_entity.id
_entity.type
_entity.pdbx_description
1 polymer ?
#
loop_
_entity_poly.entity_id
_entity_poly.type
_entity_poly.pdbx_seq_one_letter_code
_entity_poly.pdbx_strand_id
1 'polypeptide(L)'
;MSATTLYDKIWNDHLVGENEDGTSLLYIDRHLVHEVTSPQAFEGLRMAGRKVRVPERTLAVVDHNVPTTDRSQGIDDPESALQVETMAKNAAEFGVEYFDELDPRQGVVHIVGPEQGFTLPGMTIVCGDSHTSTHGAFGALAHGIGTSEVEHVLATQTLIQAKAKNMLVQVDGKLPDGVTAKDIILAIIGEIGTAGGTGHVIEFAGEAIMSLSMEGRMTVCNMTIEGGARAGLIAPDQKTFEYVKGRPRAPKGQDFEMAQKYWETLKSDPGA
;
A
#
# COMPACT_ATOMS: atom_id res chain seq x y z
N MET A 1 11.38 28.31 -0.95
CA MET A 1 10.48 27.22 -0.52
C MET A 1 11.13 26.53 0.66
N SER A 2 10.38 26.19 1.70
CA SER A 2 10.87 25.37 2.81
C SER A 2 11.24 23.98 2.30
N ALA A 3 12.22 23.33 2.92
CA ALA A 3 12.55 21.93 2.65
C ALA A 3 11.30 21.05 2.92
N THR A 4 11.07 20.04 2.09
CA THR A 4 9.90 19.14 2.17
C THR A 4 10.34 17.68 2.27
N THR A 5 9.64 16.90 3.09
CA THR A 5 9.89 15.45 3.18
C THR A 5 9.29 14.71 1.99
N LEU A 6 9.66 13.44 1.81
CA LEU A 6 9.01 12.56 0.84
C LEU A 6 7.50 12.45 1.11
N TYR A 7 7.12 12.34 2.38
CA TYR A 7 5.71 12.34 2.78
C TYR A 7 5.00 13.65 2.39
N ASP A 8 5.63 14.81 2.62
CA ASP A 8 5.05 16.10 2.24
C ASP A 8 4.82 16.21 0.74
N LYS A 9 5.78 15.76 -0.07
CA LYS A 9 5.68 15.77 -1.54
C LYS A 9 4.49 14.94 -2.01
N ILE A 10 4.41 13.68 -1.56
CA ILE A 10 3.30 12.79 -1.93
C ILE A 10 1.96 13.34 -1.42
N TRP A 11 1.89 13.80 -0.17
CA TRP A 11 0.67 14.39 0.39
C TRP A 11 0.18 15.57 -0.43
N ASN A 12 1.07 16.52 -0.74
CA ASN A 12 0.70 17.75 -1.43
C ASN A 12 0.26 17.48 -2.88
N ASP A 13 0.88 16.53 -3.56
CA ASP A 13 0.51 16.15 -4.94
C ASP A 13 -0.88 15.49 -5.02
N HIS A 14 -1.39 14.95 -3.90
CA HIS A 14 -2.68 14.24 -3.83
C HIS A 14 -3.76 15.01 -3.07
N LEU A 15 -3.46 16.22 -2.58
CA LEU A 15 -4.42 17.04 -1.85
C LEU A 15 -5.51 17.58 -2.80
N VAL A 16 -6.74 17.12 -2.62
CA VAL A 16 -7.91 17.60 -3.38
C VAL A 16 -8.47 18.86 -2.75
N GLY A 17 -8.49 18.93 -1.42
CA GLY A 17 -8.97 20.08 -0.67
C GLY A 17 -8.78 19.92 0.83
N GLU A 18 -8.88 21.02 1.56
CA GLU A 18 -8.82 21.07 3.02
C GLU A 18 -10.12 21.68 3.54
N ASN A 19 -10.71 21.03 4.53
CA ASN A 19 -11.91 21.50 5.22
C ASN A 19 -11.53 22.52 6.30
N GLU A 20 -12.51 23.32 6.73
CA GLU A 20 -12.31 24.35 7.76
C GLU A 20 -11.87 23.79 9.12
N ASP A 21 -12.16 22.51 9.39
CA ASP A 21 -11.76 21.81 10.61
C ASP A 21 -10.33 21.24 10.57
N GLY A 22 -9.61 21.46 9.46
CA GLY A 22 -8.24 20.97 9.24
C GLY A 22 -8.15 19.53 8.73
N THR A 23 -9.27 18.87 8.44
CA THR A 23 -9.25 17.58 7.73
C THR A 23 -9.02 17.78 6.24
N SER A 24 -8.26 16.88 5.61
CA SER A 24 -7.94 16.96 4.19
C SER A 24 -8.63 15.86 3.40
N LEU A 25 -9.08 16.18 2.20
CA LEU A 25 -9.52 15.20 1.22
C LEU A 25 -8.33 14.85 0.31
N LEU A 26 -7.89 13.60 0.38
CA LEU A 26 -6.82 13.09 -0.48
C LEU A 26 -7.39 12.28 -1.62
N TYR A 27 -6.75 12.40 -2.78
CA TYR A 27 -6.98 11.51 -3.90
C TYR A 27 -6.29 10.17 -3.67
N ILE A 28 -6.98 9.06 -4.00
CA ILE A 28 -6.46 7.70 -3.87
C ILE A 28 -6.14 7.15 -5.26
N ASP A 29 -4.87 6.86 -5.56
CA ASP A 29 -4.50 6.32 -6.86
C ASP A 29 -4.95 4.89 -7.08
N ARG A 30 -4.79 4.07 -6.04
CA ARG A 30 -5.01 2.62 -6.11
C ARG A 30 -5.68 2.11 -4.86
N HIS A 31 -6.64 1.22 -5.06
CA HIS A 31 -7.38 0.56 -3.98
C HIS A 31 -7.22 -0.95 -4.15
N LEU A 32 -6.66 -1.62 -3.16
CA LEU A 32 -6.67 -3.07 -3.09
C LEU A 32 -7.83 -3.50 -2.20
N VAL A 33 -8.54 -4.56 -2.59
CA VAL A 33 -9.65 -5.11 -1.79
C VAL A 33 -9.53 -6.64 -1.72
N HIS A 34 -9.99 -7.20 -0.61
CA HIS A 34 -9.94 -8.63 -0.32
C HIS A 34 -11.23 -9.08 0.38
N GLU A 35 -11.49 -10.37 0.38
CA GLU A 35 -12.79 -10.99 0.69
C GLU A 35 -13.28 -10.79 2.12
N VAL A 36 -12.41 -10.39 3.05
CA VAL A 36 -12.77 -10.29 4.47
C VAL A 36 -13.41 -8.94 4.79
N THR A 37 -12.87 -7.84 4.27
CA THR A 37 -13.23 -6.48 4.73
C THR A 37 -14.02 -5.65 3.72
N SER A 38 -14.03 -6.06 2.44
CA SER A 38 -14.75 -5.35 1.39
C SER A 38 -16.22 -5.75 1.15
N PRO A 39 -16.74 -6.94 1.54
CA PRO A 39 -18.12 -7.31 1.22
C PRO A 39 -19.18 -6.28 1.67
N GLN A 40 -19.06 -5.77 2.90
CA GLN A 40 -20.00 -4.78 3.44
C GLN A 40 -19.91 -3.44 2.70
N ALA A 41 -18.72 -3.06 2.22
CA ALA A 41 -18.55 -1.84 1.45
C ALA A 41 -19.30 -1.91 0.11
N PHE A 42 -19.23 -3.04 -0.59
CA PHE A 42 -19.99 -3.26 -1.82
C PHE A 42 -21.50 -3.30 -1.58
N GLU A 43 -21.95 -3.91 -0.47
CA GLU A 43 -23.37 -3.87 -0.07
C GLU A 43 -23.84 -2.45 0.23
N GLY A 44 -23.02 -1.63 0.89
CA GLY A 44 -23.30 -0.21 1.13
C GLY A 44 -23.53 0.57 -0.17
N LEU A 45 -22.68 0.35 -1.18
CA LEU A 45 -22.88 0.93 -2.51
C LEU A 45 -24.21 0.49 -3.14
N ARG A 46 -24.52 -0.81 -3.09
CA ARG A 46 -25.74 -1.39 -3.66
C ARG A 46 -26.98 -0.78 -3.02
N MET A 47 -27.03 -0.73 -1.69
CA MET A 47 -28.12 -0.15 -0.92
C MET A 47 -28.29 1.35 -1.18
N ALA A 48 -27.19 2.07 -1.42
CA ALA A 48 -27.21 3.49 -1.77
C ALA A 48 -27.45 3.77 -3.27
N GLY A 49 -27.58 2.74 -4.11
CA GLY A 49 -27.70 2.88 -5.56
C GLY A 49 -26.46 3.50 -6.22
N ARG A 50 -25.28 3.31 -5.63
CA ARG A 50 -23.99 3.83 -6.12
C ARG A 50 -23.24 2.77 -6.92
N LYS A 51 -22.33 3.23 -7.77
CA LYS A 51 -21.35 2.40 -8.48
C LYS A 51 -19.96 2.66 -7.93
N VAL A 52 -19.03 1.76 -8.20
CA VAL A 52 -17.60 2.04 -8.03
C VAL A 52 -17.21 3.16 -9.00
N ARG A 53 -16.55 4.19 -8.48
CA ARG A 53 -16.24 5.44 -9.20
C ARG A 53 -15.26 5.23 -10.34
N VAL A 54 -14.18 4.49 -10.08
CA VAL A 54 -13.09 4.22 -11.05
C VAL A 54 -12.65 2.75 -10.90
N PRO A 55 -13.43 1.79 -11.43
CA PRO A 55 -13.18 0.35 -11.20
C PRO A 55 -11.77 -0.11 -11.60
N GLU A 56 -11.17 0.50 -12.62
CA GLU A 56 -9.81 0.18 -13.10
C GLU A 56 -8.68 0.56 -12.12
N ARG A 57 -9.00 1.36 -11.09
CA ARG A 57 -8.08 1.70 -9.99
C ARG A 57 -8.26 0.82 -8.77
N THR A 58 -9.18 -0.15 -8.84
CA THR A 58 -9.43 -1.13 -7.80
C THR A 58 -9.00 -2.51 -8.28
N LEU A 59 -8.26 -3.25 -7.46
CA LEU A 59 -7.89 -4.63 -7.74
C LEU A 59 -8.35 -5.52 -6.57
N ALA A 60 -9.16 -6.52 -6.89
CA ALA A 60 -9.65 -7.53 -5.95
C ALA A 60 -8.76 -8.77 -6.00
N VAL A 61 -8.31 -9.23 -4.84
CA VAL A 61 -7.53 -10.46 -4.69
C VAL A 61 -8.09 -11.22 -3.50
N VAL A 62 -8.22 -12.54 -3.62
CA VAL A 62 -8.49 -13.41 -2.48
C VAL A 62 -7.20 -13.96 -1.91
N ASP A 63 -6.97 -13.82 -0.60
CA ASP A 63 -5.74 -14.31 0.03
C ASP A 63 -5.85 -14.72 1.51
N HIS A 64 -6.91 -14.35 2.23
CA HIS A 64 -7.10 -14.71 3.65
C HIS A 64 -7.74 -16.09 3.82
N ASN A 65 -8.65 -16.47 2.92
CA ASN A 65 -9.51 -17.66 3.01
C ASN A 65 -9.19 -18.73 1.97
N VAL A 66 -8.08 -18.60 1.26
CA VAL A 66 -7.64 -19.58 0.26
C VAL A 66 -6.82 -20.69 0.95
N PRO A 67 -7.17 -21.97 0.81
CA PRO A 67 -6.43 -23.07 1.40
C PRO A 67 -4.96 -23.12 0.95
N THR A 68 -4.08 -23.42 1.90
CA THR A 68 -2.65 -23.73 1.65
C THR A 68 -2.44 -25.21 1.31
N THR A 69 -3.49 -26.02 1.40
CA THR A 69 -3.56 -27.44 1.01
C THR A 69 -4.04 -27.58 -0.45
N ASP A 70 -4.39 -28.80 -0.87
CA ASP A 70 -4.87 -29.07 -2.23
C ASP A 70 -6.13 -28.28 -2.58
N ARG A 71 -5.94 -27.20 -3.37
CA ARG A 71 -7.00 -26.28 -3.81
C ARG A 71 -8.02 -26.93 -4.76
N SER A 72 -7.74 -28.12 -5.31
CA SER A 72 -8.68 -28.79 -6.22
C SER A 72 -9.99 -29.22 -5.53
N GLN A 73 -9.98 -29.29 -4.20
CA GLN A 73 -11.15 -29.64 -3.39
C GLN A 73 -12.00 -28.42 -3.00
N GLY A 74 -11.58 -27.20 -3.36
CA GLY A 74 -12.25 -25.97 -2.96
C GLY A 74 -11.97 -25.59 -1.50
N ILE A 75 -12.88 -24.81 -0.90
CA ILE A 75 -12.77 -24.29 0.46
C ILE A 75 -13.74 -25.06 1.37
N ASP A 76 -13.19 -25.82 2.33
CA ASP A 76 -13.98 -26.68 3.23
C ASP A 76 -14.82 -25.87 4.23
N ASP A 77 -14.29 -24.74 4.71
CA ASP A 77 -14.98 -23.88 5.67
C ASP A 77 -16.09 -23.06 4.97
N PRO A 78 -17.37 -23.23 5.34
CA PRO A 78 -18.48 -22.59 4.63
C PRO A 78 -18.47 -21.06 4.70
N GLU A 79 -17.94 -20.49 5.79
CA GLU A 79 -17.85 -19.03 5.94
C GLU A 79 -16.78 -18.45 5.01
N SER A 80 -15.60 -19.07 4.98
CA SER A 80 -14.51 -18.77 4.07
C SER A 80 -14.95 -18.87 2.60
N ALA A 81 -15.66 -19.96 2.25
CA ALA A 81 -16.20 -20.16 0.92
C ALA A 81 -17.20 -19.06 0.52
N LEU A 82 -18.09 -18.68 1.45
CA LEU A 82 -19.06 -17.61 1.23
C LEU A 82 -18.38 -16.26 1.02
N GLN A 83 -17.31 -15.95 1.76
CA GLN A 83 -16.58 -14.68 1.61
C GLN A 83 -15.93 -14.59 0.21
N VAL A 84 -15.26 -15.65 -0.23
CA VAL A 84 -14.66 -15.73 -1.58
C VAL A 84 -15.72 -15.63 -2.68
N GLU A 85 -16.83 -16.39 -2.56
CA GLU A 85 -17.94 -16.32 -3.52
C GLU A 85 -18.57 -14.91 -3.56
N THR A 86 -18.71 -14.27 -2.40
CA THR A 86 -19.26 -12.91 -2.29
C THR A 86 -18.33 -11.89 -2.96
N MET A 87 -17.01 -12.03 -2.80
CA MET A 87 -16.04 -11.18 -3.49
C MET A 87 -16.13 -11.34 -5.01
N ALA A 88 -16.21 -12.57 -5.52
CA ALA A 88 -16.36 -12.83 -6.95
C ALA A 88 -17.63 -12.18 -7.52
N LYS A 89 -18.77 -12.29 -6.82
CA LYS A 89 -20.03 -11.63 -7.20
C LYS A 89 -19.90 -10.12 -7.22
N ASN A 90 -19.32 -9.54 -6.17
CA ASN A 90 -19.13 -8.09 -6.07
C ASN A 90 -18.20 -7.58 -7.18
N ALA A 91 -17.09 -8.25 -7.43
CA ALA A 91 -16.16 -7.85 -8.48
C ALA A 91 -16.83 -7.87 -9.87
N ALA A 92 -17.60 -8.92 -10.17
CA ALA A 92 -18.35 -9.02 -11.41
C ALA A 92 -19.45 -7.94 -11.54
N GLU A 93 -20.22 -7.70 -10.48
CA GLU A 93 -21.31 -6.71 -10.48
C GLU A 93 -20.80 -5.27 -10.65
N PHE A 94 -19.68 -4.94 -9.99
CA PHE A 94 -19.13 -3.59 -9.99
C PHE A 94 -18.03 -3.35 -11.02
N GLY A 95 -17.66 -4.37 -11.80
CA GLY A 95 -16.65 -4.29 -12.86
C GLY A 95 -15.22 -4.12 -12.33
N VAL A 96 -14.95 -4.65 -11.14
CA VAL A 96 -13.61 -4.63 -10.52
C VAL A 96 -12.83 -5.85 -11.02
N GLU A 97 -11.56 -5.65 -11.39
CA GLU A 97 -10.70 -6.77 -11.77
C GLU A 97 -10.43 -7.67 -10.57
N TYR A 98 -10.56 -8.98 -10.76
CA TYR A 98 -10.50 -9.97 -9.71
C TYR A 98 -9.50 -11.07 -10.07
N PHE A 99 -8.56 -11.32 -9.16
CA PHE A 99 -7.74 -12.53 -9.19
C PHE A 99 -8.35 -13.55 -8.25
N ASP A 100 -8.99 -14.54 -8.83
CA ASP A 100 -9.58 -15.67 -8.11
C ASP A 100 -8.49 -16.60 -7.54
N GLU A 101 -8.92 -17.56 -6.72
CA GLU A 101 -8.07 -18.50 -6.01
C GLU A 101 -7.27 -19.47 -6.92
N LEU A 102 -7.62 -19.54 -8.21
CA LEU A 102 -6.95 -20.35 -9.22
C LEU A 102 -6.13 -19.52 -10.22
N ASP A 103 -6.24 -18.18 -10.20
CA ASP A 103 -5.44 -17.30 -11.04
C ASP A 103 -3.95 -17.47 -10.70
N PRO A 104 -3.06 -17.71 -11.68
CA PRO A 104 -1.63 -17.88 -11.42
C PRO A 104 -0.95 -16.63 -10.84
N ARG A 105 -1.61 -15.47 -10.88
CA ARG A 105 -1.15 -14.21 -10.28
C ARG A 105 -1.65 -14.00 -8.86
N GLN A 106 -2.55 -14.87 -8.37
CA GLN A 106 -3.06 -14.81 -7.00
C GLN A 106 -1.93 -15.08 -6.00
N GLY A 107 -1.95 -14.32 -4.92
CA GLY A 107 -1.01 -14.41 -3.81
C GLY A 107 -1.41 -13.41 -2.73
N VAL A 108 -0.56 -13.22 -1.72
CA VAL A 108 -0.79 -12.21 -0.68
C VAL A 108 -0.95 -10.83 -1.31
N VAL A 109 -2.02 -10.10 -0.97
CA VAL A 109 -2.45 -8.87 -1.66
C VAL A 109 -1.34 -7.81 -1.75
N HIS A 110 -0.50 -7.71 -0.72
CA HIS A 110 0.63 -6.77 -0.66
C HIS A 110 1.86 -7.19 -1.48
N ILE A 111 1.90 -8.43 -1.97
CA ILE A 111 2.89 -8.94 -2.93
C ILE A 111 2.34 -8.81 -4.36
N VAL A 112 1.06 -9.13 -4.54
CA VAL A 112 0.39 -9.04 -5.85
C VAL A 112 0.46 -7.62 -6.41
N GLY A 113 0.20 -6.59 -5.59
CA GLY A 113 0.28 -5.19 -6.03
C GLY A 113 1.61 -4.84 -6.73
N PRO A 114 2.77 -5.00 -6.07
CA PRO A 114 4.09 -4.84 -6.66
C PRO A 114 4.38 -5.74 -7.85
N GLU A 115 4.05 -7.03 -7.78
CA GLU A 115 4.34 -7.98 -8.86
C GLU A 115 3.57 -7.66 -10.15
N GLN A 116 2.38 -7.09 -10.03
CA GLN A 116 1.60 -6.61 -11.17
C GLN A 116 2.03 -5.22 -11.65
N GLY A 117 2.90 -4.50 -10.93
CA GLY A 117 3.19 -3.10 -11.20
C GLY A 117 2.01 -2.18 -10.90
N PHE A 118 1.09 -2.62 -10.03
CA PHE A 118 -0.03 -1.81 -9.53
C PHE A 118 0.46 -0.80 -8.49
N THR A 119 1.52 -1.16 -7.75
CA THR A 119 2.25 -0.30 -6.82
C THR A 119 3.37 0.41 -7.57
N LEU A 120 3.31 1.74 -7.65
CA LEU A 120 4.36 2.58 -8.27
C LEU A 120 4.77 3.72 -7.32
N PRO A 121 5.99 4.25 -7.45
CA PRO A 121 6.44 5.36 -6.62
C PRO A 121 5.56 6.60 -6.75
N GLY A 122 5.36 7.28 -5.62
CA GLY A 122 4.60 8.52 -5.50
C GLY A 122 3.09 8.34 -5.37
N MET A 123 2.58 7.11 -5.41
CA MET A 123 1.14 6.85 -5.34
C MET A 123 0.58 6.95 -3.92
N THR A 124 -0.72 7.23 -3.81
CA THR A 124 -1.54 6.92 -2.64
C THR A 124 -2.24 5.56 -2.80
N ILE A 125 -2.04 4.64 -1.85
CA ILE A 125 -2.56 3.27 -1.93
C ILE A 125 -3.26 2.88 -0.64
N VAL A 126 -4.48 2.35 -0.73
CA VAL A 126 -5.23 1.91 0.44
C VAL A 126 -5.78 0.50 0.26
N CYS A 127 -6.02 -0.18 1.37
CA CYS A 127 -6.67 -1.48 1.43
C CYS A 127 -7.36 -1.64 2.79
N GLY A 128 -8.35 -2.52 2.86
CA GLY A 128 -8.94 -2.95 4.14
C GLY A 128 -8.01 -3.78 5.04
N ASP A 129 -6.73 -3.90 4.70
CA ASP A 129 -5.70 -4.64 5.43
C ASP A 129 -4.70 -3.70 6.12
N SER A 130 -4.31 -4.01 7.36
CA SER A 130 -3.38 -3.21 8.16
C SER A 130 -1.98 -3.08 7.55
N HIS A 131 -1.51 -4.11 6.84
CA HIS A 131 -0.14 -4.23 6.33
C HIS A 131 0.05 -3.59 4.95
N THR A 132 -0.92 -2.79 4.51
CA THR A 132 -0.83 -1.95 3.31
C THR A 132 0.38 -1.01 3.33
N SER A 133 0.91 -0.71 4.52
CA SER A 133 2.19 -0.04 4.73
C SER A 133 3.35 -0.66 3.93
N THR A 134 3.29 -1.95 3.59
CA THR A 134 4.27 -2.66 2.73
C THR A 134 4.63 -1.89 1.46
N HIS A 135 3.65 -1.27 0.81
CA HIS A 135 3.85 -0.54 -0.45
C HIS A 135 4.69 0.73 -0.29
N GLY A 136 4.87 1.19 0.96
CA GLY A 136 5.81 2.23 1.36
C GLY A 136 7.24 2.02 0.89
N ALA A 137 7.64 0.76 0.69
CA ALA A 137 8.95 0.37 0.16
C ALA A 137 9.25 0.94 -1.23
N PHE A 138 8.21 1.34 -1.96
CA PHE A 138 8.29 1.95 -3.29
C PHE A 138 8.23 3.48 -3.25
N GLY A 139 8.17 4.09 -2.05
CA GLY A 139 7.87 5.51 -1.90
C GLY A 139 6.43 5.84 -2.27
N ALA A 140 5.48 4.95 -1.95
CA ALA A 140 4.05 5.18 -2.06
C ALA A 140 3.47 5.43 -0.66
N LEU A 141 2.63 6.45 -0.51
CA LEU A 141 1.90 6.69 0.73
C LEU A 141 0.78 5.65 0.87
N ALA A 142 1.04 4.60 1.63
CA ALA A 142 0.18 3.44 1.69
C ALA A 142 -0.20 3.03 3.11
N HIS A 143 -1.49 2.80 3.36
CA HIS A 143 -1.99 2.49 4.70
C HIS A 143 -3.33 1.74 4.67
N GLY A 144 -3.57 0.97 5.74
CA GLY A 144 -4.83 0.28 5.95
C GLY A 144 -5.97 1.24 6.30
N ILE A 145 -7.18 0.91 5.85
CA ILE A 145 -8.40 1.70 6.07
C ILE A 145 -9.54 0.82 6.59
N GLY A 146 -10.51 1.41 7.28
CA GLY A 146 -11.69 0.68 7.78
C GLY A 146 -12.73 0.42 6.68
N THR A 147 -13.66 -0.50 6.91
CA THR A 147 -14.73 -0.85 5.95
C THR A 147 -15.55 0.35 5.45
N SER A 148 -15.87 1.31 6.33
CA SER A 148 -16.58 2.53 5.92
C SER A 148 -15.74 3.41 4.98
N GLU A 149 -14.41 3.42 5.18
CA GLU A 149 -13.48 4.12 4.29
C GLU A 149 -13.31 3.36 2.97
N VAL A 150 -13.33 2.02 2.98
CA VAL A 150 -13.36 1.20 1.76
C VAL A 150 -14.57 1.58 0.89
N GLU A 151 -15.77 1.67 1.47
CA GLU A 151 -16.97 2.13 0.75
C GLU A 151 -16.76 3.54 0.19
N HIS A 152 -16.22 4.44 1.02
CA HIS A 152 -15.99 5.82 0.62
C HIS A 152 -15.05 5.91 -0.59
N VAL A 153 -13.91 5.21 -0.56
CA VAL A 153 -12.94 5.18 -1.66
C VAL A 153 -13.57 4.57 -2.91
N LEU A 154 -14.33 3.47 -2.78
CA LEU A 154 -15.05 2.89 -3.92
C LEU A 154 -16.06 3.89 -4.52
N ALA A 155 -16.74 4.70 -3.69
CA ALA A 155 -17.74 5.66 -4.14
C ALA A 155 -17.15 6.95 -4.73
N THR A 156 -15.97 7.39 -4.28
CA THR A 156 -15.46 8.75 -4.56
C THR A 156 -14.05 8.80 -5.15
N GLN A 157 -13.26 7.74 -5.01
CA GLN A 157 -11.81 7.72 -5.29
C GLN A 157 -11.00 8.70 -4.42
N THR A 158 -11.55 9.11 -3.29
CA THR A 158 -10.90 10.01 -2.34
C THR A 158 -11.00 9.46 -0.93
N LEU A 159 -10.24 10.01 0.01
CA LEU A 159 -10.32 9.66 1.41
C LEU A 159 -10.10 10.89 2.29
N ILE A 160 -10.92 11.04 3.33
CA ILE A 160 -10.73 12.08 4.34
C ILE A 160 -9.61 11.61 5.28
N GLN A 161 -8.56 12.41 5.45
CA GLN A 161 -7.42 12.12 6.30
C GLN A 161 -7.00 13.34 7.10
N ALA A 162 -6.43 13.11 8.28
CA ALA A 162 -5.66 14.11 9.01
C ALA A 162 -4.17 13.92 8.70
N LYS A 163 -3.45 15.01 8.43
CA LYS A 163 -2.02 14.93 8.13
C LYS A 163 -1.24 14.46 9.36
N ALA A 164 -0.42 13.43 9.19
CA ALA A 164 0.45 12.92 10.24
C ALA A 164 1.70 13.80 10.39
N LYS A 165 2.45 13.59 11.47
CA LYS A 165 3.79 14.18 11.61
C LYS A 165 4.84 13.35 10.86
N ASN A 166 5.94 13.97 10.47
CA ASN A 166 7.10 13.26 9.92
C ASN A 166 7.92 12.64 11.06
N MET A 167 8.38 11.40 10.88
CA MET A 167 9.36 10.74 11.75
C MET A 167 10.45 10.11 10.89
N LEU A 168 11.71 10.45 11.15
CA LEU A 168 12.86 9.83 10.48
C LEU A 168 13.41 8.71 11.34
N VAL A 169 13.56 7.52 10.74
CA VAL A 169 14.35 6.42 11.30
C VAL A 169 15.55 6.21 10.39
N GLN A 170 16.73 6.61 10.85
CA GLN A 170 17.98 6.49 10.11
C GLN A 170 18.82 5.32 10.65
N VAL A 171 19.14 4.37 9.77
CA VAL A 171 19.98 3.19 10.09
C VAL A 171 21.21 3.20 9.19
N ASP A 172 22.35 3.58 9.77
CA ASP A 172 23.62 3.71 9.05
C ASP A 172 24.55 2.52 9.27
N GLY A 173 25.50 2.36 8.36
CA GLY A 173 26.46 1.27 8.34
C GLY A 173 25.97 0.06 7.54
N LYS A 174 26.81 -0.97 7.53
CA LYS A 174 26.54 -2.23 6.82
C LYS A 174 26.04 -3.28 7.80
N LEU A 175 25.06 -4.05 7.37
CA LEU A 175 24.55 -5.18 8.14
C LEU A 175 25.65 -6.24 8.28
N PRO A 176 25.89 -6.77 9.51
CA PRO A 176 26.74 -7.93 9.70
C PRO A 176 26.20 -9.17 8.97
N ASP A 177 27.08 -10.13 8.71
CA ASP A 177 26.68 -11.41 8.12
C ASP A 177 25.59 -12.10 8.96
N GLY A 178 24.54 -12.56 8.30
CA GLY A 178 23.38 -13.20 8.94
C GLY A 178 22.31 -12.24 9.47
N VAL A 179 22.54 -10.92 9.44
CA VAL A 179 21.53 -9.90 9.80
C VAL A 179 20.74 -9.48 8.57
N THR A 180 19.42 -9.42 8.70
CA THR A 180 18.48 -9.18 7.61
C THR A 180 17.61 -7.94 7.83
N ALA A 181 16.80 -7.59 6.83
CA ALA A 181 15.78 -6.55 6.95
C ALA A 181 14.81 -6.79 8.12
N LYS A 182 14.50 -8.06 8.41
CA LYS A 182 13.61 -8.43 9.52
C LYS A 182 14.22 -8.06 10.86
N ASP A 183 15.53 -8.28 11.03
CA ASP A 183 16.24 -7.94 12.25
C ASP A 183 16.32 -6.42 12.45
N ILE A 184 16.51 -5.65 11.37
CA ILE A 184 16.47 -4.18 11.42
C ILE A 184 15.13 -3.70 11.97
N ILE A 185 14.01 -4.12 11.36
CA ILE A 185 12.70 -3.59 11.75
C ILE A 185 12.28 -4.07 13.13
N LEU A 186 12.62 -5.30 13.53
CA LEU A 186 12.42 -5.78 14.90
C LEU A 186 13.24 -4.96 15.92
N ALA A 187 14.48 -4.60 15.60
CA ALA A 187 15.30 -3.75 16.45
C ALA A 187 14.71 -2.33 16.58
N ILE A 188 14.24 -1.74 15.47
CA ILE A 188 13.57 -0.44 15.48
C ILE A 188 12.31 -0.48 16.35
N ILE A 189 11.45 -1.48 16.17
CA ILE A 189 10.23 -1.64 16.98
C ILE A 189 10.57 -1.89 18.46
N GLY A 190 11.63 -2.63 18.73
CA GLY A 190 12.14 -2.83 20.09
C GLY A 190 12.56 -1.53 20.78
N GLU A 191 13.11 -0.58 20.02
CA GLU A 191 13.54 0.73 20.51
C GLU A 191 12.37 1.71 20.70
N ILE A 192 11.51 1.85 19.67
CA ILE A 192 10.42 2.83 19.70
C ILE A 192 9.16 2.32 20.42
N GLY A 193 9.05 1.01 20.63
CA GLY A 193 7.88 0.34 21.17
C GLY A 193 6.70 0.26 20.20
N THR A 194 5.64 -0.45 20.60
CA THR A 194 4.46 -0.69 19.74
C THR A 194 3.60 0.54 19.45
N ALA A 195 3.85 1.65 20.16
CA ALA A 195 3.14 2.91 19.97
C ALA A 195 4.07 4.07 19.54
N GLY A 196 5.36 3.81 19.32
CA GLY A 196 6.37 4.85 19.08
C GLY A 196 6.11 5.70 17.83
N GLY A 197 5.52 5.10 16.80
CA GLY A 197 5.14 5.75 15.55
C GLY A 197 3.73 6.36 15.53
N THR A 198 2.98 6.29 16.64
CA THR A 198 1.59 6.77 16.67
C THR A 198 1.50 8.24 16.23
N GLY A 199 0.63 8.53 15.27
CA GLY A 199 0.43 9.88 14.72
C GLY A 199 1.53 10.35 13.76
N HIS A 200 2.43 9.45 13.33
CA HIS A 200 3.51 9.74 12.40
C HIS A 200 3.42 8.87 11.13
N VAL A 201 4.01 9.38 10.06
CA VAL A 201 4.53 8.56 8.95
C VAL A 201 6.03 8.43 9.16
N ILE A 202 6.54 7.19 9.10
CA ILE A 202 7.96 6.91 9.30
C ILE A 202 8.66 6.88 7.94
N GLU A 203 9.67 7.71 7.76
CA GLU A 203 10.63 7.58 6.65
C GLU A 203 11.84 6.78 7.14
N PHE A 204 12.11 5.66 6.50
CA PHE A 204 13.29 4.84 6.77
C PHE A 204 14.42 5.21 5.81
N ALA A 205 15.57 5.58 6.37
CA ALA A 205 16.73 6.06 5.63
C ALA A 205 18.03 5.48 6.18
N GLY A 206 19.15 5.88 5.59
CA GLY A 206 20.50 5.45 5.98
C GLY A 206 21.05 4.31 5.12
N GLU A 207 22.36 4.12 5.22
CA GLU A 207 23.09 3.15 4.37
C GLU A 207 22.47 1.74 4.44
N ALA A 208 22.10 1.27 5.63
CA ALA A 208 21.57 -0.07 5.82
C ALA A 208 20.24 -0.25 5.08
N ILE A 209 19.32 0.70 5.20
CA ILE A 209 18.00 0.66 4.53
C ILE A 209 18.17 0.73 3.00
N MET A 210 19.00 1.65 2.52
CA MET A 210 19.22 1.81 1.07
C MET A 210 19.95 0.60 0.47
N SER A 211 20.76 -0.12 1.26
CA SER A 211 21.46 -1.34 0.83
C SER A 211 20.56 -2.57 0.63
N LEU A 212 19.34 -2.59 1.19
CA LEU A 212 18.38 -3.70 1.07
C LEU A 212 17.93 -3.95 -0.38
N SER A 213 17.47 -5.18 -0.65
CA SER A 213 16.66 -5.50 -1.83
C SER A 213 15.25 -4.90 -1.69
N MET A 214 14.45 -4.93 -2.75
CA MET A 214 13.06 -4.46 -2.66
C MET A 214 12.22 -5.29 -1.68
N GLU A 215 12.43 -6.60 -1.63
CA GLU A 215 11.75 -7.50 -0.68
C GLU A 215 12.18 -7.19 0.77
N GLY A 216 13.46 -6.83 0.98
CA GLY A 216 13.94 -6.34 2.27
C GLY A 216 13.27 -5.02 2.66
N ARG A 217 13.14 -4.07 1.73
CA ARG A 217 12.41 -2.80 1.96
C ARG A 217 10.94 -3.04 2.27
N MET A 218 10.29 -3.94 1.54
CA MET A 218 8.91 -4.37 1.79
C MET A 218 8.78 -4.97 3.19
N THR A 219 9.76 -5.75 3.66
CA THR A 219 9.77 -6.30 5.02
C THR A 219 9.81 -5.20 6.09
N VAL A 220 10.61 -4.14 5.88
CA VAL A 220 10.69 -2.99 6.80
C VAL A 220 9.37 -2.20 6.80
N CYS A 221 8.85 -1.84 5.63
CA CYS A 221 7.63 -1.06 5.53
C CYS A 221 6.38 -1.86 5.97
N ASN A 222 6.32 -3.16 5.70
CA ASN A 222 5.27 -4.06 6.17
C ASN A 222 5.08 -3.95 7.68
N MET A 223 6.18 -4.04 8.42
CA MET A 223 6.14 -4.05 9.89
C MET A 223 6.04 -2.66 10.54
N THR A 224 5.79 -1.60 9.76
CA THR A 224 5.64 -0.24 10.30
C THR A 224 4.44 -0.12 11.23
N ILE A 225 3.38 -0.89 10.95
CA ILE A 225 2.14 -0.87 11.74
C ILE A 225 2.36 -1.45 13.15
N GLU A 226 3.24 -2.42 13.32
CA GLU A 226 3.63 -2.97 14.63
C GLU A 226 4.39 -1.96 15.50
N GLY A 227 5.01 -0.94 14.89
CA GLY A 227 5.58 0.22 15.59
C GLY A 227 4.57 1.34 15.87
N GLY A 228 3.31 1.17 15.45
CA GLY A 228 2.21 2.11 15.69
C GLY A 228 2.03 3.21 14.63
N ALA A 229 2.90 3.28 13.62
CA ALA A 229 2.75 4.22 12.51
C ALA A 229 1.84 3.64 11.43
N ARG A 230 0.98 4.48 10.84
CA ARG A 230 0.03 4.04 9.80
C ARG A 230 0.68 3.75 8.46
N ALA A 231 1.80 4.41 8.16
CA ALA A 231 2.55 4.23 6.93
C ALA A 231 4.05 4.35 7.19
N GLY A 232 4.81 3.57 6.43
CA GLY A 232 6.27 3.68 6.32
C GLY A 232 6.63 4.10 4.91
N LEU A 233 7.75 4.78 4.72
CA LEU A 233 8.24 5.23 3.41
C LEU A 233 9.73 4.95 3.28
N ILE A 234 10.14 4.49 2.11
CA ILE A 234 11.54 4.46 1.68
C ILE A 234 11.60 5.20 0.34
N ALA A 235 12.54 6.14 0.22
CA ALA A 235 12.71 6.89 -1.01
C ALA A 235 13.06 5.94 -2.18
N PRO A 236 12.34 6.00 -3.30
CA PRO A 236 12.61 5.17 -4.46
C PRO A 236 13.99 5.51 -5.03
N ASP A 237 14.69 4.48 -5.48
CA ASP A 237 15.98 4.60 -6.13
C ASP A 237 16.08 3.64 -7.31
N GLN A 238 17.30 3.48 -7.83
CA GLN A 238 17.57 2.61 -8.97
C GLN A 238 17.07 1.17 -8.76
N LYS A 239 17.13 0.61 -7.53
CA LYS A 239 16.61 -0.74 -7.24
C LYS A 239 15.09 -0.78 -7.37
N THR A 240 14.42 0.27 -6.93
CA THR A 240 12.96 0.41 -7.10
C THR A 240 12.60 0.47 -8.57
N PHE A 241 13.33 1.26 -9.37
CA PHE A 241 13.06 1.41 -10.80
C PHE A 241 13.28 0.10 -11.55
N GLU A 242 14.36 -0.61 -11.26
CA GLU A 242 14.67 -1.91 -11.84
C GLU A 242 13.63 -2.97 -11.50
N TYR A 243 13.15 -3.00 -10.25
CA TYR A 243 12.09 -3.91 -9.84
C TYR A 243 10.78 -3.67 -10.59
N VAL A 244 10.40 -2.40 -10.77
CA VAL A 244 9.16 -2.00 -11.44
C VAL A 244 9.24 -2.19 -12.96
N LYS A 245 10.42 -2.06 -13.55
CA LYS A 245 10.62 -2.15 -15.00
C LYS A 245 10.16 -3.52 -15.53
N GLY A 246 9.25 -3.49 -16.50
CA GLY A 246 8.75 -4.70 -17.15
C GLY A 246 7.60 -5.40 -16.40
N ARG A 247 7.17 -4.89 -15.24
CA ARG A 247 5.96 -5.39 -14.58
C ARG A 247 4.72 -5.15 -15.45
N PRO A 248 3.68 -6.01 -15.38
CA PRO A 248 2.55 -5.98 -16.30
C PRO A 248 1.91 -4.61 -16.51
N ARG A 249 1.72 -3.85 -15.42
CA ARG A 249 1.09 -2.52 -15.38
C ARG A 249 2.07 -1.36 -15.22
N ALA A 250 3.38 -1.64 -15.18
CA ALA A 250 4.36 -0.56 -15.15
C ALA A 250 4.32 0.24 -16.48
N PRO A 251 4.62 1.54 -16.44
CA PRO A 251 4.80 2.35 -17.64
C PRO A 251 5.83 1.71 -18.59
N LYS A 252 5.68 1.93 -19.90
CA LYS A 252 6.54 1.33 -20.94
C LYS A 252 7.13 2.40 -21.84
N GLY A 253 8.32 2.13 -22.39
CA GLY A 253 8.98 3.04 -23.33
C GLY A 253 9.16 4.45 -22.76
N GLN A 254 8.71 5.47 -23.50
CA GLN A 254 8.82 6.87 -23.09
C GLN A 254 8.08 7.20 -21.79
N ASP A 255 6.94 6.54 -21.52
CA ASP A 255 6.21 6.75 -20.27
C ASP A 255 7.02 6.28 -19.06
N PHE A 256 7.81 5.21 -19.22
CA PHE A 256 8.74 4.77 -18.16
C PHE A 256 9.86 5.78 -17.94
N GLU A 257 10.43 6.34 -19.01
CA GLU A 257 11.48 7.35 -18.89
C GLU A 257 10.96 8.63 -18.21
N MET A 258 9.72 9.04 -18.50
CA MET A 258 9.07 10.18 -17.84
C MET A 258 8.77 9.87 -16.37
N ALA A 259 8.22 8.69 -16.09
CA ALA A 259 7.92 8.26 -14.73
C ALA A 259 9.20 8.17 -13.88
N GLN A 260 10.27 7.58 -14.41
CA GLN A 260 11.56 7.49 -13.71
C GLN A 260 12.11 8.88 -13.36
N LYS A 261 12.08 9.84 -14.30
CA LYS A 261 12.52 11.22 -14.02
C LYS A 261 11.73 11.87 -12.88
N TYR A 262 10.42 11.61 -12.82
CA TYR A 262 9.59 12.07 -11.71
C TYR A 262 9.96 11.34 -10.41
N TRP A 263 10.10 10.02 -10.45
CA TRP A 263 10.45 9.22 -9.28
C TRP A 263 11.81 9.60 -8.69
N GLU A 264 12.78 10.02 -9.49
CA GLU A 264 14.07 10.55 -9.04
C GLU A 264 13.95 11.84 -8.19
N THR A 265 12.83 12.55 -8.28
CA THR A 265 12.51 13.71 -7.44
C THR A 265 11.84 13.35 -6.11
N LEU A 266 11.34 12.12 -5.97
CA LEU A 266 10.66 11.61 -4.79
C LEU A 266 11.68 11.21 -3.72
N LYS A 267 12.22 12.21 -3.02
CA LYS A 267 13.08 12.04 -1.86
C LYS A 267 12.97 13.26 -0.96
N SER A 268 13.20 13.12 0.33
CA SER A 268 13.25 14.27 1.23
C SER A 268 14.33 15.27 0.84
N ASP A 269 14.01 16.56 0.92
CA ASP A 269 14.98 17.62 0.70
C ASP A 269 16.00 17.64 1.85
N PRO A 270 17.27 18.04 1.61
CA PRO A 270 18.24 18.17 2.69
C PRO A 270 17.75 19.14 3.79
N GLY A 271 17.66 18.63 5.02
CA GLY A 271 17.23 19.41 6.19
C GLY A 271 15.71 19.58 6.35
N ALA A 272 14.91 18.82 5.60
CA ALA A 272 13.47 18.69 5.81
C ALA A 272 13.14 17.92 7.10
#